data_AF-A0A955J669-F1
#
_entry.id   AF-A0A955J669-F1
#
_cell.length_a   1.000
_cell.length_b   1.000
_cell.length_c   1.000
_cell.angle_alpha   90.00
_cell.angle_beta   90.00
_cell.angle_gamma   90.00
#
_symmetry.space_group_name_H-M   'P 1'
#
loop_
_entity.id
_entity.type
_entity.pdbx_description
1 polymer ?
#
loop_
_entity_poly.entity_id
_entity_poly.type
_entity_poly.pdbx_seq_one_letter_code
_entity_poly.pdbx_strand_id
1 'polypeptide(L)'
;MAEAKEAPKKEVNNNKDVEENKIYGILAYIGILFIVPLLVAPKSKFAKFHANQGAVLFIAEAALGFVWLIPVLGWAVGFFGGIASFVFAIMGILNAANGKME
;
A
#
# COMPACT_ATOMS: atom_id res chain seq x y z
N MET A 1 44.87 -0.52 -24.74
CA MET A 1 44.10 0.02 -23.60
C MET A 1 42.81 -0.78 -23.54
N ALA A 2 42.59 -1.52 -22.46
CA ALA A 2 41.42 -2.38 -22.33
C ALA A 2 40.16 -1.50 -22.22
N GLU A 3 39.18 -1.73 -23.10
CA GLU A 3 37.82 -1.24 -22.90
C GLU A 3 37.31 -1.82 -21.58
N ALA A 4 37.11 -0.96 -20.59
CA ALA A 4 36.31 -1.30 -19.43
C ALA A 4 34.90 -1.59 -19.95
N LYS A 5 34.54 -2.88 -19.98
CA LYS A 5 33.16 -3.31 -20.15
C LYS A 5 32.33 -2.62 -19.09
N GLU A 6 31.49 -1.68 -19.51
CA GLU A 6 30.47 -1.08 -18.66
C GLU A 6 29.69 -2.24 -18.00
N ALA A 7 29.73 -2.31 -16.67
CA ALA A 7 28.97 -3.30 -15.94
C ALA A 7 27.48 -3.17 -16.33
N PRO A 8 26.76 -4.29 -16.52
CA PRO A 8 25.38 -4.23 -16.97
C PRO A 8 24.58 -3.34 -16.01
N LYS A 9 23.96 -2.29 -16.56
CA LYS A 9 22.99 -1.48 -15.83
C LYS A 9 22.01 -2.45 -15.17
N LYS A 10 21.87 -2.39 -13.84
CA LYS A 10 20.81 -3.10 -13.13
C LYS A 10 19.48 -2.51 -13.60
N GLU A 11 18.95 -2.99 -14.73
CA GLU A 11 17.50 -3.06 -14.92
C GLU A 11 17.00 -3.94 -13.78
N VAL A 12 16.68 -3.31 -12.66
CA VAL A 12 16.02 -3.99 -11.56
C VAL A 12 14.71 -4.47 -12.15
N ASN A 13 14.62 -5.79 -12.18
CA ASN A 13 13.52 -6.68 -12.49
C ASN A 13 12.16 -6.27 -11.87
N ASN A 14 11.68 -5.06 -12.16
CA ASN A 14 10.47 -4.46 -11.59
C ASN A 14 9.25 -5.29 -11.96
N ASN A 15 9.23 -5.85 -13.18
CA ASN A 15 8.13 -6.69 -13.62
C ASN A 15 8.04 -8.00 -12.82
N LYS A 16 9.14 -8.69 -12.52
CA LYS A 16 9.05 -9.90 -11.68
C LYS A 16 8.79 -9.59 -10.21
N ASP A 17 9.31 -8.48 -9.67
CA ASP A 17 8.97 -8.06 -8.30
C ASP A 17 7.45 -7.86 -8.16
N VAL A 18 6.83 -7.21 -9.14
CA VAL A 18 5.38 -7.04 -9.23
C VAL A 18 4.66 -8.37 -9.41
N GLU A 19 5.08 -9.22 -10.34
CA GLU A 19 4.42 -10.51 -10.60
C GLU A 19 4.42 -11.43 -9.37
N GLU A 20 5.56 -11.53 -8.67
CA GLU A 20 5.71 -12.40 -7.51
C GLU A 20 4.96 -11.87 -6.27
N ASN A 21 4.82 -10.54 -6.12
CA ASN A 21 4.34 -9.93 -4.88
C ASN A 21 2.99 -9.19 -5.02
N LYS A 22 2.34 -9.26 -6.19
CA LYS A 22 1.05 -8.60 -6.47
C LYS A 22 0.01 -8.83 -5.39
N ILE A 23 -0.17 -10.09 -4.98
CA ILE A 23 -1.18 -10.46 -3.97
C ILE A 23 -0.92 -9.78 -2.63
N TYR A 24 0.34 -9.65 -2.22
CA TYR A 24 0.70 -8.99 -0.97
C TYR A 24 0.47 -7.48 -1.03
N GLY A 25 0.66 -6.86 -2.20
CA GLY A 25 0.29 -5.47 -2.42
C GLY A 25 -1.21 -5.22 -2.31
N ILE A 26 -2.04 -6.14 -2.83
CA ILE A 26 -3.51 -6.05 -2.70
C ILE A 26 -3.95 -6.21 -1.24
N LEU A 27 -3.42 -7.23 -0.55
CA LEU A 27 -3.76 -7.51 0.85
C LEU A 27 -3.43 -6.33 1.78
N ALA A 28 -2.47 -5.48 1.39
CA ALA A 28 -2.04 -4.36 2.22
C ALA A 28 -3.15 -3.36 2.55
N TYR A 29 -4.17 -3.25 1.72
CA TYR A 29 -5.28 -2.31 1.89
C TYR A 29 -6.45 -2.88 2.71
N ILE A 30 -6.32 -4.09 3.23
CA ILE A 30 -7.35 -4.74 4.04
C ILE A 30 -6.96 -4.62 5.52
N GLY A 31 -7.20 -3.44 6.09
CA GLY A 31 -6.97 -3.13 7.50
C GLY A 31 -5.56 -3.50 7.96
N ILE A 32 -5.46 -4.31 9.03
CA ILE A 32 -4.18 -4.71 9.64
C ILE A 32 -3.28 -5.58 8.73
N LEU A 33 -3.81 -6.10 7.62
CA LEU A 33 -3.06 -6.99 6.73
C LEU A 33 -1.91 -6.29 5.98
N PHE A 34 -1.77 -4.96 6.08
CA PHE A 34 -0.57 -4.23 5.65
C PHE A 34 0.73 -4.78 6.25
N ILE A 35 0.68 -5.49 7.38
CA ILE A 35 1.84 -6.14 7.99
C ILE A 35 2.32 -7.34 7.17
N VAL A 36 1.41 -8.05 6.49
CA VAL A 36 1.73 -9.26 5.71
C VAL A 36 2.87 -9.02 4.70
N PRO A 37 2.78 -8.07 3.74
CA PRO A 37 3.86 -7.78 2.81
C PRO A 37 5.19 -7.41 3.50
N LEU A 38 5.16 -6.79 4.69
CA LEU A 38 6.37 -6.45 5.44
C LEU A 38 7.10 -7.68 5.99
N LEU A 39 6.35 -8.73 6.32
CA LEU A 39 6.90 -9.98 6.87
C LEU A 39 7.31 -10.96 5.78
N VAL A 40 6.47 -11.15 4.75
CA VAL A 40 6.66 -12.21 3.73
C VAL A 40 7.42 -11.73 2.51
N ALA A 41 7.34 -10.43 2.18
CA ALA A 41 8.03 -9.82 1.04
C ALA A 41 8.95 -8.65 1.43
N PRO A 42 9.80 -8.78 2.48
CA PRO A 42 10.59 -7.68 3.03
C PRO A 42 11.68 -7.14 2.09
N LYS A 43 11.89 -7.75 0.92
CA LYS A 43 12.83 -7.28 -0.11
C LYS A 43 12.12 -6.68 -1.33
N SER A 44 10.81 -6.87 -1.45
CA SER A 44 10.02 -6.34 -2.55
C SER A 44 9.83 -4.84 -2.38
N LYS A 45 10.14 -4.07 -3.43
CA LYS A 45 9.86 -2.62 -3.42
C LYS A 45 8.37 -2.38 -3.64
N PHE A 46 7.77 -3.15 -4.54
CA PHE A 46 6.34 -3.10 -4.82
C PHE A 46 5.50 -3.42 -3.59
N ALA A 47 5.77 -4.54 -2.90
CA ALA A 47 4.99 -4.94 -1.73
C ALA A 47 5.10 -3.92 -0.59
N LYS A 48 6.30 -3.37 -0.35
CA LYS A 48 6.53 -2.33 0.67
C LYS A 48 5.81 -1.03 0.38
N PHE A 49 5.75 -0.64 -0.89
CA PHE A 49 5.05 0.58 -1.28
C PHE A 49 3.56 0.50 -0.87
N HIS A 50 2.87 -0.58 -1.28
CA HIS A 50 1.48 -0.79 -0.91
C HIS A 50 1.30 -1.08 0.58
N ALA A 51 2.24 -1.76 1.24
CA ALA A 51 2.25 -1.94 2.69
C ALA A 51 2.25 -0.60 3.43
N ASN A 52 3.10 0.34 3.02
CA ASN A 52 3.18 1.65 3.66
C ASN A 52 1.91 2.47 3.43
N GLN A 53 1.34 2.44 2.21
CA GLN A 53 0.06 3.09 1.96
C GLN A 53 -1.08 2.47 2.80
N GLY A 54 -1.15 1.14 2.83
CA GLY A 54 -2.09 0.39 3.67
C GLY A 54 -1.96 0.74 5.15
N ALA A 55 -0.73 0.90 5.65
CA ALA A 55 -0.46 1.34 7.02
C ALA A 55 -1.01 2.74 7.30
N VAL A 56 -0.77 3.70 6.38
CA VAL A 56 -1.30 5.07 6.50
C VAL A 56 -2.82 5.05 6.52
N LEU A 57 -3.44 4.27 5.63
CA LEU A 57 -4.88 4.14 5.56
C LEU A 57 -5.46 3.53 6.84
N PHE A 58 -4.86 2.45 7.34
CA PHE A 58 -5.27 1.81 8.59
C PHE A 58 -5.15 2.75 9.79
N ILE A 59 -4.08 3.55 9.88
CA ILE A 59 -3.91 4.54 10.94
C ILE A 59 -5.00 5.63 10.84
N ALA A 60 -5.31 6.09 9.62
CA ALA A 60 -6.38 7.07 9.41
C ALA A 60 -7.75 6.52 9.82
N GLU A 61 -8.06 5.26 9.48
CA GLU A 61 -9.28 4.57 9.91
C GLU A 61 -9.36 4.42 11.43
N ALA A 62 -8.25 4.06 12.08
CA ALA A 62 -8.18 3.98 13.55
C ALA A 62 -8.43 5.36 14.19
N ALA A 63 -7.86 6.43 13.63
CA ALA A 63 -8.09 7.80 14.09
C ALA A 63 -9.57 8.21 13.94
N LEU A 64 -10.22 7.88 12.81
CA LEU A 64 -11.65 8.11 12.61
C LEU A 64 -12.51 7.37 13.64
N GLY A 65 -12.08 6.18 14.06
CA GLY A 65 -12.73 5.43 15.15
C GLY A 65 -12.80 6.21 16.47
N PHE A 66 -11.74 6.96 16.82
CA PHE A 66 -11.76 7.83 18.00
C PHE A 66 -12.61 9.08 17.78
N VAL A 67 -12.59 9.66 16.58
CA VAL A 67 -13.43 10.83 16.23
C VAL A 67 -14.92 10.49 16.37
N TRP A 68 -15.32 9.25 16.07
CA TRP A 68 -16.70 8.78 16.20
C TRP A 68 -17.27 8.87 17.63
N LEU A 69 -16.42 9.00 18.66
CA LEU A 69 -16.85 9.16 20.05
C LEU A 69 -17.46 10.54 20.33
N ILE A 70 -17.23 11.54 19.48
CA ILE A 70 -17.79 12.89 19.64
C ILE A 70 -19.19 12.92 19.00
N PRO A 71 -20.27 13.16 19.76
CA PRO A 71 -21.63 13.18 19.20
C PRO A 71 -21.80 14.27 18.14
N VAL A 72 -22.68 14.00 17.16
CA VAL A 72 -23.04 14.90 16.04
C VAL A 72 -21.87 15.21 15.10
N LEU A 73 -20.87 15.97 15.53
CA LEU A 73 -19.72 16.36 14.71
C LEU A 73 -18.82 15.16 14.37
N GLY A 74 -18.50 14.34 15.37
CA GLY A 74 -17.66 13.16 15.17
C GLY A 74 -18.31 12.11 14.28
N TRP A 75 -19.63 11.97 14.36
CA TRP A 75 -20.40 11.08 13.47
C TRP A 75 -20.40 11.58 12.03
N ALA A 76 -20.61 12.87 11.80
CA ALA A 76 -20.53 13.44 10.46
C ALA A 76 -19.14 13.22 9.87
N VAL A 77 -18.09 13.58 10.61
CA VAL A 77 -16.68 13.42 10.17
C VAL A 77 -16.35 11.96 9.93
N GLY A 78 -16.70 11.05 10.84
CA GLY A 78 -16.39 9.64 10.65
C GLY A 78 -17.18 8.98 9.53
N PHE A 79 -18.38 9.48 9.19
CA PHE A 79 -19.18 8.93 8.09
C PHE A 79 -18.53 9.29 6.75
N PHE A 80 -18.25 10.58 6.53
CA PHE A 80 -17.58 11.02 5.32
C PHE A 80 -16.13 10.54 5.24
N GLY A 81 -15.42 10.53 6.38
CA GLY A 81 -14.08 9.97 6.49
C GLY A 81 -14.06 8.48 6.16
N GLY A 82 -15.01 7.70 6.65
CA GLY A 82 -15.12 6.27 6.35
C GLY A 82 -15.36 6.00 4.87
N ILE A 83 -16.23 6.80 4.22
CA ILE A 83 -16.43 6.72 2.76
C ILE A 83 -15.13 7.05 2.01
N ALA A 84 -14.43 8.12 2.40
CA ALA A 84 -13.17 8.52 1.78
C ALA A 84 -12.10 7.43 1.94
N SER A 85 -11.94 6.87 3.14
CA SER A 85 -11.01 5.75 3.40
C SER A 85 -11.36 4.53 2.56
N PHE A 86 -12.64 4.17 2.45
CA PHE A 86 -13.07 3.06 1.60
C PHE A 86 -12.72 3.29 0.12
N VAL A 87 -12.94 4.50 -0.40
CA VAL A 87 -12.54 4.85 -1.77
C VAL A 87 -11.03 4.72 -1.96
N PHE A 88 -10.22 5.22 -1.02
CA PHE A 88 -8.77 5.08 -1.09
C PHE A 88 -8.29 3.64 -0.99
N ALA A 89 -8.95 2.80 -0.19
CA ALA A 89 -8.69 1.36 -0.14
C ALA A 89 -8.87 0.72 -1.52
N ILE A 90 -10.01 1.00 -2.17
CA ILE A 90 -10.32 0.47 -3.51
C ILE A 90 -9.31 0.98 -4.55
N MET A 91 -8.99 2.28 -4.53
CA MET A 91 -7.97 2.84 -5.44
C MET A 91 -6.61 2.15 -5.25
N GLY A 92 -6.18 1.96 -4.01
CA GLY A 92 -4.95 1.26 -3.68
C GLY A 92 -4.95 -0.19 -4.17
N ILE A 93 -6.05 -0.91 -3.97
CA ILE A 93 -6.24 -2.29 -4.47
C ILE A 93 -6.15 -2.33 -6.00
N LEU A 94 -6.82 -1.40 -6.70
CA LEU A 94 -6.77 -1.33 -8.16
C LEU A 94 -5.35 -1.02 -8.65
N ASN A 95 -4.63 -0.12 -8.00
CA ASN A 95 -3.24 0.19 -8.36
C ASN A 95 -2.34 -1.03 -8.13
N ALA A 96 -2.47 -1.73 -7.00
CA ALA A 96 -1.74 -2.95 -6.73
C ALA A 96 -2.05 -4.07 -7.75
N ALA A 97 -3.33 -4.28 -8.07
CA ALA A 97 -3.75 -5.29 -9.06
C ALA A 97 -3.17 -5.00 -10.45
N ASN A 98 -3.06 -3.72 -10.80
CA ASN A 98 -2.46 -3.25 -12.04
C ASN A 98 -0.92 -3.13 -11.98
N GLY A 99 -0.28 -3.46 -10.85
CA GLY A 99 1.17 -3.40 -10.70
C GLY A 99 1.74 -1.98 -10.63
N LYS A 100 0.92 -1.00 -10.27
CA LYS A 100 1.27 0.43 -10.22
C LYS A 100 1.59 0.86 -8.81
N MET A 101 2.57 1.74 -8.67
CA MET A 101 2.98 2.35 -7.40
C MET A 101 2.65 3.85 -7.38
N GLU A 102 1.38 4.19 -7.49
CA GLU A 102 0.85 5.56 -7.43
C GLU A 102 -0.38 5.65 -6.52
#